data_AF-A0A3D3UKD8-F1
#
_entry.id   AF-A0A3D3UKD8-F1
#
_cell.length_a   1.000
_cell.length_b   1.000
_cell.length_c   1.000
_cell.angle_alpha   90.00
_cell.angle_beta   90.00
_cell.angle_gamma   90.00
#
_symmetry.space_group_name_H-M   'P 1'
#
loop_
_entity.id
_entity.type
_entity.pdbx_description
1 polymer ?
#
loop_
_entity_poly.entity_id
_entity_poly.type
_entity_poly.pdbx_seq_one_letter_code
_entity_poly.pdbx_strand_id
1 'polypeptide(L)'
;MNHITVDAAFETVDHDDFPAMLDVDRYGKRSSAFDKIISATHDHFWDPLDKKYIDFTQPFDMKNEYLVDPKLTAELQTAVADKLDEGQRIHLANRLQQYQLSSILHGEQGALNMSASLCHIMLDPGAQEYAS
;
A
#
# COMPACT_ATOMS: atom_id res chain seq x y z
N MET A 1 -29.72 -1.27 17.73
CA MET A 1 -28.95 -0.94 16.51
C MET A 1 -27.49 -0.87 16.92
N ASN A 2 -26.63 -1.70 16.34
CA ASN A 2 -25.20 -1.74 16.69
C ASN A 2 -24.56 -0.41 16.28
N HIS A 3 -24.11 0.37 17.27
CA HIS A 3 -23.22 1.49 17.02
C HIS A 3 -21.95 0.96 16.36
N ILE A 4 -21.62 1.46 15.17
CA ILE A 4 -20.26 1.39 14.66
C ILE A 4 -19.39 2.08 15.71
N THR A 5 -18.35 1.41 16.20
CA THR A 5 -17.42 2.02 17.15
C THR A 5 -16.73 3.18 16.44
N VAL A 6 -17.17 4.41 16.70
CA VAL A 6 -16.53 5.61 16.15
C VAL A 6 -15.42 6.02 17.11
N ASP A 7 -14.20 6.08 16.60
CA ASP A 7 -13.06 6.55 17.39
C ASP A 7 -13.25 8.02 17.76
N ALA A 8 -12.95 8.38 19.01
CA ALA A 8 -13.05 9.75 19.50
C ALA A 8 -12.16 10.72 18.68
N ALA A 9 -11.11 10.22 18.03
CA ALA A 9 -10.24 10.98 17.15
C ALA A 9 -10.95 11.57 15.91
N PHE A 10 -12.09 11.01 15.49
CA PHE A 10 -12.89 11.54 14.38
C PHE A 10 -13.83 12.67 14.81
N GLU A 11 -13.97 12.91 16.13
CA GLU A 11 -14.80 13.94 16.75
C GLU A 11 -16.26 14.01 16.24
N THR A 12 -16.80 12.95 15.64
CA THR A 12 -18.10 12.96 14.93
C THR A 12 -19.26 13.45 15.79
N VAL A 13 -20.15 14.26 15.20
CA VAL A 13 -21.41 14.68 15.82
C VAL A 13 -22.55 13.77 15.38
N ASP A 14 -23.63 13.76 16.17
CA ASP A 14 -24.84 13.02 15.82
C ASP A 14 -25.42 13.54 14.50
N HIS A 15 -25.98 12.62 13.69
CA HIS A 15 -26.58 12.97 12.40
C HIS A 15 -27.75 13.96 12.53
N ASP A 16 -28.42 14.01 13.68
CA ASP A 16 -29.55 14.91 13.95
C ASP A 16 -29.10 16.26 14.56
N ASP A 17 -27.82 16.41 14.95
CA ASP A 17 -27.28 17.64 15.56
C ASP A 17 -26.80 18.63 14.49
N PHE A 18 -27.77 19.13 13.72
CA PHE A 18 -27.54 20.07 12.63
C PHE A 18 -26.80 21.36 13.06
N PRO A 19 -27.07 21.98 14.24
CA PRO A 19 -26.30 23.12 14.71
C PRO A 19 -24.81 22.82 14.90
N ALA A 20 -24.45 21.65 15.46
CA ALA A 20 -23.05 21.27 15.64
C ALA A 20 -22.35 20.96 14.31
N MET A 21 -23.08 20.53 13.28
CA MET A 21 -22.55 20.38 11.92
C MET A 21 -22.26 21.71 11.23
N LEU A 22 -22.95 22.80 11.62
CA LEU A 22 -22.77 24.12 11.02
C LEU A 22 -21.69 24.97 11.71
N ASP A 23 -21.07 24.47 12.78
CA ASP A 23 -19.98 25.15 13.46
C ASP A 23 -18.71 25.17 12.59
N VAL A 24 -18.38 26.33 12.04
CA VAL A 24 -17.26 26.53 11.12
C VAL A 24 -15.91 26.27 11.81
N ASP A 25 -15.78 26.62 13.10
CA ASP A 25 -14.51 26.50 13.84
C ASP A 25 -14.09 25.02 14.01
N ARG A 26 -15.06 24.11 13.93
CA ARG A 26 -14.83 22.66 13.98
C ARG A 26 -13.97 22.15 12.82
N TYR A 27 -14.17 22.67 11.61
CA TYR A 27 -13.47 22.24 10.41
C TYR A 27 -12.05 22.84 10.28
N GLY A 28 -11.74 23.87 11.09
CA GLY A 28 -10.41 24.48 11.14
C GLY A 28 -9.47 23.89 12.20
N LYS A 29 -9.93 22.92 13.01
CA LYS A 29 -9.14 22.34 14.10
C LYS A 29 -8.33 21.12 13.62
N ARG A 30 -7.03 21.16 13.84
CA ARG A 30 -6.11 20.05 13.54
C ARG A 30 -6.13 19.03 14.68
N SER A 31 -6.37 17.76 14.35
CA SER A 31 -6.28 16.65 15.31
C SER A 31 -4.83 16.25 15.58
N SER A 32 -4.48 16.05 16.85
CA SER A 32 -3.17 15.51 17.28
C SER A 32 -3.09 13.98 17.25
N ALA A 33 -4.19 13.30 16.87
CA ALA A 33 -4.22 11.84 16.78
C ALA A 33 -3.18 11.31 15.78
N PHE A 34 -2.88 12.08 14.72
CA PHE A 34 -1.88 11.74 13.72
C PHE A 34 -0.44 12.02 14.18
N ASP A 35 -0.21 12.85 15.20
CA ASP A 35 1.16 13.17 15.66
C ASP A 35 1.88 11.93 16.19
N LYS A 36 1.14 11.03 16.87
CA LYS A 36 1.69 9.75 17.33
C LYS A 36 2.04 8.83 16.16
N ILE A 37 1.16 8.73 15.16
CA ILE A 37 1.37 7.92 13.96
C ILE A 37 2.58 8.44 13.18
N ILE A 38 2.67 9.76 12.98
CA ILE A 38 3.79 10.42 12.34
C ILE A 38 5.08 10.20 13.15
N SER A 39 5.06 10.34 14.48
CA SER A 39 6.25 10.12 15.31
C SER A 39 6.74 8.67 15.33
N ALA A 40 5.83 7.70 15.16
CA ALA A 40 6.14 6.27 15.12
C ALA A 40 6.66 5.79 13.75
N THR A 41 6.66 6.66 12.72
CA THR A 41 7.16 6.29 11.39
C THR A 41 8.63 5.87 11.41
N HIS A 42 9.46 6.43 12.29
CA HIS A 42 10.87 6.03 12.38
C HIS A 42 11.08 4.57 12.83
N ASP A 43 10.15 4.01 13.62
CA ASP A 43 10.28 2.64 14.14
C ASP A 43 9.69 1.59 13.18
N HIS A 44 8.80 1.99 12.27
CA HIS A 44 8.03 1.09 11.41
C HIS A 44 8.33 1.24 9.91
N PHE A 45 9.10 2.27 9.50
CA PHE A 45 9.48 2.40 8.10
C PHE A 45 10.60 1.43 7.75
N TRP A 46 10.32 0.61 6.75
CA TRP A 46 11.30 -0.20 6.06
C TRP A 46 12.33 0.73 5.39
N ASP A 47 13.62 0.57 5.73
CA ASP A 47 14.71 1.20 4.99
C ASP A 47 15.03 0.34 3.75
N PRO A 48 14.74 0.83 2.53
CA PRO A 48 15.00 0.08 1.30
C PRO A 48 16.48 -0.05 0.99
N LEU A 49 17.36 0.73 1.61
CA LEU A 49 18.82 0.65 1.44
C LEU A 49 19.48 -0.24 2.50
N ASP A 50 18.74 -0.67 3.51
CA ASP A 50 19.25 -1.59 4.52
C ASP A 50 19.42 -2.99 3.89
N LYS A 51 20.68 -3.37 3.75
CA LYS A 51 21.11 -4.66 3.18
C LYS A 51 20.57 -5.87 3.93
N LYS A 52 20.06 -5.71 5.16
CA LYS A 52 19.39 -6.80 5.88
C LYS A 52 18.11 -7.27 5.17
N TYR A 53 17.54 -6.43 4.31
CA TYR A 53 16.37 -6.79 3.51
C TYR A 53 16.77 -7.17 2.08
N ILE A 54 17.41 -6.25 1.34
CA ILE A 54 17.86 -6.47 -0.04
C ILE A 54 19.24 -5.85 -0.24
N ASP A 55 20.23 -6.66 -0.61
CA ASP A 55 21.57 -6.16 -0.94
C ASP A 55 21.71 -5.92 -2.45
N PHE A 56 21.41 -4.69 -2.90
CA PHE A 56 21.58 -4.27 -4.29
C PHE A 56 23.04 -4.22 -4.77
N THR A 57 24.02 -4.44 -3.90
CA THR A 57 25.43 -4.49 -4.31
C THR A 57 25.83 -5.86 -4.86
N GLN A 58 24.99 -6.88 -4.70
CA GLN A 58 25.20 -8.19 -5.30
C GLN A 58 24.36 -8.35 -6.57
N PRO A 59 24.90 -8.97 -7.63
CA PRO A 59 24.10 -9.30 -8.80
C PRO A 59 23.10 -10.40 -8.45
N PHE A 60 21.85 -10.24 -8.87
CA PHE A 60 20.86 -11.31 -8.78
C PHE A 60 21.17 -12.41 -9.79
N ASP A 61 21.34 -13.65 -9.31
CA ASP A 61 21.51 -14.80 -10.20
C ASP A 61 20.16 -15.26 -10.77
N MET A 62 19.72 -14.54 -11.80
CA MET A 62 18.44 -14.79 -12.48
C MET A 62 18.38 -16.14 -13.22
N LYS A 63 19.49 -16.87 -13.34
CA LYS A 63 19.57 -18.14 -14.09
C LYS A 63 19.52 -19.36 -13.18
N ASN A 64 20.14 -19.28 -12.01
CA ASN A 64 20.30 -20.43 -11.11
C ASN A 64 19.50 -20.28 -9.81
N GLU A 65 18.97 -19.09 -9.50
CA GLU A 65 18.25 -18.84 -8.25
C GLU A 65 16.82 -18.33 -8.49
N TYR A 66 15.90 -18.82 -7.66
CA TYR A 66 14.55 -18.28 -7.59
C TYR A 66 14.56 -16.98 -6.77
N LEU A 67 13.92 -15.93 -7.28
CA LEU A 67 13.75 -14.66 -6.55
C LEU A 67 12.82 -14.79 -5.33
N VAL A 68 11.90 -15.75 -5.38
CA VAL A 68 10.91 -16.05 -4.33
C VAL A 68 10.75 -17.56 -4.21
N ASP A 69 10.16 -18.05 -3.12
CA ASP A 69 9.90 -19.49 -2.96
C ASP A 69 9.05 -20.01 -4.15
N PRO A 70 9.52 -21.00 -4.94
CA PRO A 70 8.79 -21.52 -6.10
C PRO A 70 7.43 -22.13 -5.74
N LYS A 71 7.16 -22.45 -4.47
CA LYS A 71 5.83 -22.86 -4.00
C LYS A 71 4.78 -21.75 -4.13
N LEU A 72 5.20 -20.49 -4.19
CA LEU A 72 4.33 -19.34 -4.41
C LEU A 72 3.95 -19.15 -5.89
N THR A 73 4.67 -19.79 -6.81
CA THR A 73 4.37 -19.77 -8.25
C THR A 73 3.36 -20.86 -8.59
N ALA A 74 2.09 -20.47 -8.76
CA ALA A 74 0.98 -21.39 -9.01
C ALA A 74 1.22 -22.29 -10.25
N GLU A 75 1.82 -21.74 -11.31
CA GLU A 75 2.12 -22.44 -12.56
C GLU A 75 3.08 -23.62 -12.33
N LEU A 76 4.03 -23.48 -11.39
CA LEU A 76 4.94 -24.54 -11.01
C LEU A 76 4.28 -25.62 -10.14
N GLN A 77 3.07 -25.39 -9.64
CA GLN A 77 2.27 -26.37 -8.90
C GLN A 77 1.35 -27.19 -9.83
N THR A 78 1.57 -27.11 -11.14
CA THR A 78 0.79 -27.81 -12.16
C THR A 78 1.70 -28.72 -13.00
N ALA A 79 1.08 -29.52 -13.89
CA ALA A 79 1.80 -30.37 -14.85
C ALA A 79 2.74 -29.61 -15.81
N VAL A 80 2.67 -28.27 -15.84
CA VAL A 80 3.64 -27.43 -16.56
C VAL A 80 5.05 -27.66 -16.00
N ALA A 81 5.22 -27.77 -14.68
CA ALA A 81 6.53 -27.99 -14.07
C ALA A 81 7.19 -29.29 -14.54
N ASP A 82 6.41 -30.34 -14.77
CA ASP A 82 6.90 -31.65 -15.24
C ASP A 82 7.48 -31.60 -16.67
N LYS A 83 7.16 -30.54 -17.42
CA LYS A 83 7.64 -30.32 -18.79
C LYS A 83 8.87 -29.41 -18.87
N LEU A 84 9.29 -28.83 -17.74
CA LEU A 84 10.36 -27.85 -17.68
C LEU A 84 11.57 -28.42 -16.95
N ASP A 85 12.77 -28.15 -17.48
CA ASP A 85 14.01 -28.33 -16.72
C ASP A 85 14.13 -27.26 -15.61
N GLU A 86 15.10 -27.44 -14.70
CA GLU A 86 15.24 -26.55 -13.53
C GLU A 86 15.51 -25.09 -13.93
N GLY A 87 16.36 -24.86 -14.94
CA GLY A 87 16.65 -23.50 -15.42
C GLY A 87 15.42 -22.84 -16.03
N GLN A 88 14.58 -23.62 -16.74
CA GLN A 88 13.32 -23.16 -17.29
C GLN A 88 12.29 -22.84 -16.20
N ARG A 89 12.25 -23.61 -15.11
CA ARG A 89 11.38 -23.32 -13.95
C ARG A 89 11.79 -22.03 -13.26
N ILE A 90 13.09 -21.85 -13.01
CA ILE A 90 13.66 -20.62 -12.45
C ILE A 90 13.31 -19.42 -13.34
N HIS A 91 13.53 -19.56 -14.65
CA HIS A 91 13.22 -18.50 -15.60
C HIS A 91 11.74 -18.12 -15.60
N LEU A 92 10.86 -19.13 -15.63
CA LEU A 92 9.41 -18.92 -15.61
C LEU A 92 8.96 -18.23 -14.31
N ALA A 93 9.36 -18.74 -13.15
CA ALA A 93 9.01 -18.17 -11.84
C ALA A 93 9.49 -16.71 -11.70
N ASN A 94 10.76 -16.45 -12.01
CA ASN A 94 11.33 -15.11 -11.94
C ASN A 94 10.63 -14.13 -12.90
N ARG A 95 10.22 -14.62 -14.07
CA ARG A 95 9.51 -13.81 -15.06
C ARG A 95 8.07 -13.51 -14.63
N LEU A 96 7.36 -14.49 -14.06
CA LEU A 96 6.02 -14.29 -13.51
C LEU A 96 6.05 -13.28 -12.36
N GLN A 97 7.06 -13.35 -11.49
CA GLN A 97 7.25 -12.38 -10.42
C GLN A 97 7.46 -10.96 -10.96
N GLN A 98 8.26 -10.81 -12.02
CA GLN A 98 8.45 -9.53 -12.69
C GLN A 98 7.13 -8.98 -13.25
N TYR A 99 6.32 -9.82 -13.90
CA TYR A 99 5.02 -9.41 -14.44
C TYR A 99 4.05 -9.00 -13.33
N GLN A 100 3.96 -9.76 -12.24
CA GLN A 100 3.14 -9.40 -11.09
C GLN A 100 3.52 -8.04 -10.49
N LEU A 101 4.81 -7.80 -10.26
CA LEU A 101 5.29 -6.50 -9.77
C LEU A 101 4.93 -5.37 -10.72
N SER A 102 5.10 -5.58 -12.03
CA SER A 102 4.71 -4.59 -13.03
C SER A 102 3.21 -4.32 -13.03
N SER A 103 2.38 -5.34 -12.86
CA SER A 103 0.91 -5.20 -12.78
C SER A 103 0.48 -4.44 -11.52
N ILE A 104 1.09 -4.73 -10.38
CA ILE A 104 0.83 -4.01 -9.12
C ILE A 104 1.19 -2.53 -9.29
N LEU A 105 2.41 -2.23 -9.74
CA LEU A 105 2.87 -0.84 -9.90
C LEU A 105 1.96 -0.05 -10.85
N HIS A 106 1.53 -0.65 -11.96
CA HIS A 106 0.63 0.02 -12.89
C HIS A 106 -0.79 0.19 -12.32
N GLY A 107 -1.30 -0.82 -11.60
CA GLY A 107 -2.59 -0.75 -10.93
C GLY A 107 -2.63 0.31 -9.82
N GLU A 108 -1.59 0.34 -8.98
CA GLU A 108 -1.44 1.33 -7.92
C GLU A 108 -1.32 2.73 -8.49
N GLN A 109 -0.51 2.95 -9.53
CA GLN A 109 -0.43 4.26 -10.20
C GLN A 109 -1.81 4.75 -10.68
N GLY A 110 -2.63 3.86 -11.24
CA GLY A 110 -3.99 4.19 -11.65
C GLY A 110 -4.89 4.57 -10.47
N ALA A 111 -4.91 3.76 -9.43
CA ALA A 111 -5.74 3.99 -8.24
C ALA A 111 -5.33 5.25 -7.46
N LEU A 112 -4.02 5.46 -7.30
CA LEU A 112 -3.47 6.61 -6.57
C LEU A 112 -3.72 7.91 -7.33
N ASN A 113 -3.50 7.92 -8.65
CA ASN A 113 -3.78 9.08 -9.49
C ASN A 113 -5.27 9.46 -9.48
N MET A 114 -6.19 8.47 -9.54
CA MET A 114 -7.62 8.74 -9.43
C MET A 114 -7.99 9.26 -8.03
N SER A 115 -7.40 8.69 -6.97
CA SER A 115 -7.69 9.11 -5.59
C SER A 115 -7.18 10.53 -5.33
N ALA A 116 -5.96 10.85 -5.77
CA ALA A 116 -5.41 12.21 -5.70
C ALA A 116 -6.25 13.20 -6.53
N SER A 117 -6.67 12.81 -7.73
CA SER A 117 -7.56 13.64 -8.56
C SER A 117 -8.90 13.90 -7.87
N LEU A 118 -9.49 12.90 -7.19
CA LEU A 118 -10.72 13.06 -6.40
C LEU A 118 -10.50 14.01 -5.22
N CYS A 119 -9.41 13.86 -4.47
CA CYS A 119 -9.05 14.78 -3.38
C CYS A 119 -8.86 16.22 -3.85
N HIS A 120 -8.31 16.45 -5.04
CA HIS A 120 -8.19 17.78 -5.63
C HIS A 120 -9.52 18.38 -6.13
N ILE A 121 -10.51 17.54 -6.46
CA ILE A 121 -11.86 17.99 -6.85
C ILE A 121 -12.73 18.31 -5.62
N MET A 122 -12.44 17.70 -4.46
CA MET A 122 -13.19 17.95 -3.23
C MET A 122 -12.95 19.37 -2.70
N LEU A 123 -14.03 20.00 -2.23
CA LEU A 123 -14.07 21.38 -1.74
C LEU A 123 -13.42 21.55 -0.36
N ASP A 124 -13.17 20.45 0.35
CA ASP A 124 -12.60 20.42 1.70
C ASP A 124 -11.06 20.56 1.66
N PRO A 125 -10.48 21.64 2.23
CA PRO A 125 -9.03 21.85 2.27
C PRO A 125 -8.27 20.71 2.98
N GLY A 126 -8.88 20.04 3.96
CA GLY A 126 -8.24 18.93 4.68
C GLY A 126 -8.00 17.70 3.81
N ALA A 127 -8.86 17.44 2.82
CA ALA A 127 -8.69 16.36 1.86
C ALA A 127 -7.56 16.64 0.85
N GLN A 128 -7.25 17.92 0.60
CA GLN A 128 -6.16 18.34 -0.29
C GLN A 128 -4.79 18.22 0.39
N GLU A 129 -4.69 18.54 1.69
CA GLU A 129 -3.44 18.40 2.47
C GLU A 129 -3.04 16.93 2.74
N TYR A 130 -4.00 16.01 2.80
CA TYR A 130 -3.72 14.58 3.04
C TYR A 130 -3.30 13.82 1.76
N ALA A 131 -3.64 14.35 0.58
CA ALA A 131 -3.33 13.75 -0.71
C ALA A 131 -2.06 14.31 -1.37
N SER A 132 -1.51 15.41 -0.84
CA SER A 132 -0.27 16.07 -1.30
C SER A 132 0.97 15.54 -0.58
#